data_AF-A0A933LQT8-F1
#
_entry.id   AF-A0A933LQT8-F1
#
_cell.length_a   1.000
_cell.length_b   1.000
_cell.length_c   1.000
_cell.angle_alpha   90.00
_cell.angle_beta   90.00
_cell.angle_gamma   90.00
#
_symmetry.space_group_name_H-M   'P 1'
#
loop_
_entity.id
_entity.type
_entity.pdbx_description
1 polymer ?
#
loop_
_entity_poly.entity_id
_entity_poly.type
_entity_poly.pdbx_seq_one_letter_code
_entity_poly.pdbx_strand_id
1 'polypeptide(L)'
;MSAIDSEILRKVRQWLNFADEDLRLARHALTLSTGVPYRLVAYHAQQCAEKCLKAYLVYHRIDFPYTHNISRLLELCGEPASWAESLVEAEELSFYAVTTRYPG
;
A
#
# COMPACT_ATOMS: atom_id res chain seq x y z
N MET A 1 6.02 24.44 -13.31
CA MET A 1 5.24 23.25 -12.94
C MET A 1 3.83 23.44 -13.49
N SER A 2 3.31 22.51 -14.29
CA SER A 2 2.00 22.68 -14.96
C SER A 2 0.84 22.46 -13.98
N ALA A 3 -0.36 22.94 -14.33
CA ALA A 3 -1.57 22.67 -13.54
C ALA A 3 -1.84 21.16 -13.39
N ILE A 4 -1.50 20.38 -14.41
CA ILE A 4 -1.58 18.91 -14.42
C ILE A 4 -0.61 18.31 -13.41
N ASP A 5 0.62 18.81 -13.33
CA ASP A 5 1.61 18.34 -12.35
C ASP A 5 1.15 18.63 -10.92
N SER A 6 0.58 19.81 -10.67
CA SER A 6 0.05 20.19 -9.36
C SER A 6 -1.08 19.27 -8.90
N GLU A 7 -1.99 18.89 -9.82
CA GLU A 7 -3.10 17.98 -9.53
C GLU A 7 -2.63 16.54 -9.27
N ILE A 8 -1.65 16.06 -10.03
CA ILE A 8 -1.01 14.76 -9.79
C ILE A 8 -0.37 14.75 -8.41
N LEU A 9 0.44 15.76 -8.07
CA LEU A 9 1.09 15.83 -6.75
C LEU A 9 0.09 15.89 -5.60
N ARG A 10 -1.06 16.53 -5.81
CA ARG A 10 -2.16 16.53 -4.84
C ARG A 10 -2.70 15.11 -4.63
N LYS A 11 -2.97 14.36 -5.71
CA LYS A 11 -3.44 12.97 -5.61
C LYS A 11 -2.39 12.06 -4.96
N VAL A 12 -1.12 12.17 -5.35
CA VAL A 12 -0.02 11.41 -4.73
C VAL A 12 0.02 11.65 -3.22
N ARG A 13 -0.07 12.91 -2.77
CA ARG A 13 -0.14 13.22 -1.34
C ARG A 13 -1.35 12.60 -0.64
N GLN A 14 -2.51 12.55 -1.30
CA GLN A 14 -3.69 11.89 -0.72
C GLN A 14 -3.48 10.39 -0.52
N TRP A 15 -2.90 9.70 -1.51
CA TRP A 15 -2.55 8.29 -1.38
C TRP A 15 -1.57 8.03 -0.24
N LEU A 16 -0.51 8.85 -0.13
CA LEU A 16 0.49 8.72 0.92
C LEU A 16 -0.08 9.02 2.31
N ASN A 17 -0.99 9.99 2.44
CA ASN A 17 -1.66 10.27 3.71
C ASN A 17 -2.49 9.07 4.17
N PHE A 18 -3.25 8.43 3.28
CA PHE A 18 -3.99 7.23 3.62
C PHE A 18 -3.08 6.05 3.98
N ALA A 19 -1.93 5.91 3.30
CA ALA A 19 -0.94 4.89 3.66
C ALA A 19 -0.35 5.11 5.05
N ASP A 20 -0.05 6.36 5.40
CA ASP A 20 0.45 6.74 6.73
C ASP A 20 -0.58 6.50 7.83
N GLU A 21 -1.87 6.75 7.57
CA GLU A 21 -2.97 6.40 8.49
C GLU A 21 -3.01 4.90 8.79
N ASP A 22 -2.92 4.04 7.77
CA ASP A 22 -2.87 2.59 7.94
C ASP A 22 -1.65 2.16 8.77
N LEU A 23 -0.46 2.70 8.46
CA LEU A 23 0.78 2.35 9.15
C LEU A 23 0.74 2.77 10.62
N ARG A 24 0.21 3.96 10.93
CA ARG A 24 0.05 4.44 12.30
C ARG A 24 -0.88 3.53 13.09
N LEU A 25 -2.00 3.11 12.51
CA LEU A 25 -2.94 2.20 13.17
C LEU A 25 -2.31 0.83 13.42
N ALA A 26 -1.62 0.25 12.43
CA ALA A 26 -0.91 -1.01 12.57
C ALA A 26 0.15 -0.95 13.68
N ARG A 27 0.96 0.12 13.70
CA ARG A 27 1.98 0.35 14.73
C ARG A 27 1.37 0.52 16.11
N HIS A 28 0.28 1.28 16.23
CA HIS A 28 -0.39 1.47 17.52
C HIS A 28 -0.98 0.17 18.06
N ALA A 29 -1.59 -0.66 17.21
CA ALA A 29 -2.11 -1.96 17.63
C ALA A 29 -1.00 -2.90 18.14
N LEU A 30 0.22 -2.80 17.60
CA LEU A 30 1.39 -3.54 18.09
C LEU A 30 1.90 -3.07 19.47
N THR A 31 1.48 -1.90 19.96
CA THR A 31 1.87 -1.44 21.31
C THR A 31 0.97 -1.97 22.42
N LEU A 32 -0.09 -2.73 22.08
CA LEU A 32 -0.97 -3.35 23.08
C LEU A 32 -0.21 -4.43 23.85
N SER A 33 -0.27 -4.38 25.18
CA SER A 33 0.41 -5.35 26.05
C SER A 33 -0.15 -6.77 25.96
N THR A 34 -1.44 -6.90 25.62
CA THR A 34 -2.14 -8.17 25.44
C THR A 34 -3.24 -8.02 24.39
N GLY A 35 -3.59 -9.11 23.69
CA GLY A 35 -4.73 -9.10 22.76
C GLY A 35 -4.48 -8.33 21.46
N VAL A 36 -3.24 -8.28 20.99
CA VAL A 36 -2.88 -7.65 19.71
C VAL A 36 -3.70 -8.27 18.57
N PRO A 37 -4.48 -7.48 17.82
CA PRO A 37 -5.29 -8.00 16.72
C PRO A 37 -4.43 -8.20 15.46
N TYR A 38 -3.54 -9.19 15.46
CA TYR A 38 -2.56 -9.42 14.38
C TYR A 38 -3.17 -9.48 12.98
N ARG A 39 -4.38 -10.03 12.85
CA ARG A 39 -5.12 -10.05 11.58
C ARG A 39 -5.39 -8.65 11.03
N LEU A 40 -5.75 -7.69 11.90
CA LEU A 40 -5.97 -6.29 11.50
C LEU A 40 -4.64 -5.56 11.28
N VAL A 41 -3.62 -5.86 12.08
CA VAL A 41 -2.26 -5.33 11.88
C VAL A 41 -1.75 -5.68 10.48
N ALA A 42 -1.83 -6.95 10.09
CA ALA A 42 -1.39 -7.43 8.79
C ALA A 42 -2.20 -6.81 7.64
N TYR A 43 -3.53 -6.69 7.82
CA TYR A 43 -4.39 -6.00 6.85
C TYR A 43 -3.96 -4.55 6.63
N HIS A 44 -3.74 -3.77 7.70
CA HIS A 44 -3.31 -2.37 7.55
C HIS A 44 -1.87 -2.26 7.00
N ALA A 45 -0.97 -3.19 7.33
CA ALA A 45 0.35 -3.25 6.72
C ALA A 45 0.28 -3.47 5.20
N GLN A 46 -0.56 -4.40 4.74
CA GLN A 46 -0.82 -4.63 3.31
C GLN A 46 -1.39 -3.36 2.65
N GLN A 47 -2.41 -2.75 3.27
CA GLN A 47 -3.08 -1.56 2.72
C GLN A 47 -2.12 -0.37 2.60
N CYS A 48 -1.23 -0.18 3.58
CA CYS A 48 -0.17 0.82 3.52
C CYS A 48 0.75 0.58 2.32
N ALA A 49 1.26 -0.65 2.15
CA ALA A 49 2.16 -1.00 1.05
C ALA A 49 1.49 -0.77 -0.32
N GLU A 50 0.27 -1.25 -0.49
CA GLU A 50 -0.52 -1.09 -1.72
C GLU A 50 -0.70 0.39 -2.08
N LYS A 51 -1.08 1.23 -1.11
CA LYS A 51 -1.29 2.66 -1.31
C LYS A 51 -0.01 3.39 -1.68
N CYS A 52 1.13 3.03 -1.08
CA CYS A 52 2.44 3.57 -1.45
C CYS A 52 2.81 3.24 -2.90
N LEU A 53 2.63 1.99 -3.34
CA LEU A 53 2.89 1.58 -4.72
C LEU A 53 1.96 2.31 -5.70
N LYS A 54 0.66 2.42 -5.37
CA LYS A 54 -0.29 3.18 -6.19
C LYS A 54 0.05 4.67 -6.25
N ALA A 55 0.52 5.28 -5.15
CA ALA A 55 0.99 6.66 -5.15
C ALA A 55 2.16 6.86 -6.14
N TYR A 56 3.10 5.91 -6.18
CA TYR A 56 4.21 5.91 -7.12
C TYR A 56 3.73 5.80 -8.57
N LEU A 57 2.83 4.87 -8.88
CA LEU A 57 2.25 4.73 -10.22
C LEU A 57 1.48 6.00 -10.65
N VAL A 58 0.71 6.63 -9.76
CA VAL A 58 0.04 7.91 -10.01
C VAL A 58 1.06 9.02 -10.34
N TYR A 59 2.16 9.09 -9.59
CA TYR A 59 3.22 10.08 -9.84
C TYR A 59 3.82 9.92 -11.25
N HIS A 60 4.04 8.67 -11.66
CA HIS A 60 4.54 8.31 -13.00
C HIS A 60 3.46 8.30 -14.08
N ARG A 61 2.20 8.61 -13.75
CA ARG A 61 1.05 8.60 -14.67
C ARG A 61 0.84 7.23 -15.34
N ILE A 62 1.13 6.16 -14.60
CA ILE A 62 0.93 4.78 -15.02
C ILE A 62 -0.44 4.33 -14.49
N ASP A 63 -1.32 3.92 -15.39
CA ASP A 63 -2.60 3.33 -15.01
C ASP A 63 -2.38 1.93 -14.40
N PHE A 64 -3.20 1.58 -13.43
CA PHE A 64 -3.13 0.30 -12.75
C PHE A 64 -4.52 -0.28 -12.51
N PRO A 65 -4.67 -1.62 -12.48
CA PRO A 65 -5.92 -2.25 -12.13
C PRO A 65 -6.25 -2.01 -10.64
N TYR A 66 -7.54 -1.95 -10.32
CA TYR A 66 -8.00 -2.02 -8.92
C TYR A 66 -7.84 -3.46 -8.40
N THR A 67 -6.60 -3.79 -8.04
CA THR A 67 -6.19 -5.07 -7.46
C THR A 67 -5.54 -4.84 -6.10
N HIS A 68 -5.56 -5.90 -5.28
CA HIS A 68 -4.80 -5.98 -4.03
C HIS A 68 -3.54 -6.85 -4.14
N ASN A 69 -3.23 -7.30 -5.36
CA ASN A 69 -2.03 -8.07 -5.63
C ASN A 69 -0.81 -7.13 -5.69
N ILE A 70 0.09 -7.26 -4.70
CA ILE A 70 1.30 -6.45 -4.54
C ILE A 70 2.32 -6.77 -5.63
N SER A 71 2.49 -8.06 -5.96
CA SER A 71 3.38 -8.51 -7.04
C SER A 71 3.00 -7.84 -8.37
N ARG A 72 1.70 -7.80 -8.70
CA ARG A 72 1.21 -7.12 -9.90
C ARG A 72 1.47 -5.61 -9.89
N LEU A 73 1.41 -4.96 -8.73
CA LEU A 73 1.73 -3.53 -8.62
C LEU A 73 3.24 -3.28 -8.75
N LEU A 74 4.08 -4.16 -8.19
CA LEU A 74 5.54 -4.10 -8.32
C LEU A 74 6.00 -4.31 -9.77
N GLU A 75 5.39 -5.24 -10.50
CA GLU A 75 5.64 -5.41 -11.95
C GLU A 75 5.43 -4.11 -12.72
N LEU A 76 4.33 -3.38 -12.43
CA LEU A 76 4.04 -2.09 -13.06
C LEU A 76 5.03 -0.99 -12.64
N CYS A 77 5.62 -1.11 -11.44
CA CYS A 77 6.67 -0.20 -10.99
C CYS A 77 8.04 -0.50 -11.62
N GLY A 78 8.28 -1.72 -12.10
CA GLY A 78 9.62 -2.17 -12.52
C GLY A 78 10.24 -1.38 -13.68
N GLU A 79 9.43 -0.86 -14.60
CA GLU A 79 9.92 -0.03 -15.72
C GLU A 79 10.56 1.29 -15.24
N PRO A 80 9.92 2.08 -14.34
CA PRO A 80 10.52 3.31 -13.79
C PRO A 80 11.31 3.15 -12.47
N ALA A 81 11.28 2.00 -11.78
CA ALA A 81 11.89 1.83 -10.45
C ALA A 81 12.81 0.60 -10.32
N SER A 82 14.11 0.84 -10.16
CA SER A 82 15.13 -0.20 -9.91
C SER A 82 15.00 -0.90 -8.55
N TRP A 83 14.20 -0.35 -7.63
CA TRP A 83 13.97 -0.97 -6.31
C TRP A 83 12.86 -2.02 -6.31
N ALA A 84 12.05 -2.11 -7.37
CA ALA A 84 10.89 -3.02 -7.39
C ALA A 84 11.29 -4.48 -7.17
N GLU A 85 12.40 -4.91 -7.78
CA GLU A 85 12.94 -6.27 -7.62
C GLU A 85 13.39 -6.58 -6.18
N SER A 86 13.84 -5.58 -5.43
CA SER A 86 14.23 -5.76 -4.02
C SER A 86 13.03 -5.98 -3.09
N LEU A 87 11.81 -5.77 -3.56
CA LEU A 87 10.58 -5.88 -2.78
C LEU A 87 9.71 -7.06 -3.20
N VAL A 88 10.23 -8.02 -3.98
CA VAL A 88 9.46 -9.20 -4.44
C VAL A 88 8.81 -9.96 -3.27
N GLU A 89 9.49 -10.07 -2.13
CA GLU A 89 8.96 -10.72 -0.91
C GLU A 89 7.71 -10.02 -0.34
N ALA A 90 7.47 -8.75 -0.69
CA ALA A 90 6.26 -8.04 -0.27
C ALA A 90 4.97 -8.62 -0.89
N GLU A 91 5.08 -9.53 -1.87
CA GLU A 91 3.95 -10.32 -2.38
C GLU A 91 3.19 -11.04 -1.26
N GLU A 92 3.87 -11.51 -0.21
CA GLU A 92 3.22 -12.18 0.92
C GLU A 92 2.14 -11.32 1.59
N LEU A 93 2.26 -9.98 1.49
CA LEU A 93 1.25 -9.08 2.03
C LEU A 93 -0.10 -9.27 1.34
N SER A 94 -0.16 -9.69 0.08
CA SER A 94 -1.42 -9.88 -0.66
C SER A 94 -2.37 -10.88 -0.01
N PHE A 95 -1.88 -11.84 0.76
CA PHE A 95 -2.74 -12.75 1.53
C PHE A 95 -3.58 -12.02 2.59
N TYR A 96 -3.10 -10.86 3.06
CA TYR A 96 -3.74 -10.07 4.10
C TYR A 96 -4.59 -8.92 3.55
N ALA A 97 -4.74 -8.82 2.23
CA ALA A 97 -5.52 -7.77 1.59
C ALA A 97 -7.01 -7.77 1.96
N VAL A 98 -7.50 -8.89 2.45
CA VAL A 98 -8.88 -9.01 2.94
C VAL A 98 -8.89 -9.46 4.38
N THR A 99 -9.67 -8.75 5.19
CA THR A 99 -9.99 -9.15 6.55
C THR A 99 -11.08 -10.21 6.52
N THR A 100 -10.86 -11.38 7.14
CA THR A 100 -11.95 -12.33 7.40
C THR A 100 -13.02 -11.63 8.25
N ARG A 101 -14.22 -11.46 7.66
CA ARG A 101 -15.35 -10.74 8.30
C ARG A 101 -16.16 -11.62 9.26
N TYR A 102 -16.03 -12.94 9.12
CA TYR A 102 -16.73 -13.93 9.94
C TYR A 102 -15.73 -14.98 10.45
N PRO A 103 -15.89 -15.51 11.67
CA PRO A 103 -15.05 -16.58 12.20
C PRO A 103 -15.44 -17.92 11.57
N GLY A 104 -15.16 -18.11 10.28
CA GLY A 104 -15.50 -19.33 9.55
C GLY A 104 -16.99 -19.44 9.22
#